data_AF-A0A955YJ93-F1
#
_entry.id   AF-A0A955YJ93-F1
#
_cell.length_a   1.000
_cell.length_b   1.000
_cell.length_c   1.000
_cell.angle_alpha   90.00
_cell.angle_beta   90.00
_cell.angle_gamma   90.00
#
_symmetry.space_group_name_H-M   'P 1'
#
loop_
_entity.id
_entity.type
_entity.pdbx_description
1 polymer ?
#
loop_
_entity_poly.entity_id
_entity_poly.type
_entity_poly.pdbx_seq_one_letter_code
_entity_poly.pdbx_strand_id
1 'polypeptide(L)'
;MKTRALLPNVLGTTHDIPSREDCLKCHASASRDVVLGFSAIQLGEANLPLTLDDLAAASEMSQPVSLSSAAVPGTTVQRNALGYLHANCAHCHGGSAPQVGLNMELVTGLSAVCDTNTYLTALMADDTSGSCVTPGAPAGWVGAAKRVEPGFHLMSAVYLRMAARGNADQMPPVGTEDPDALGLSAIQAWIMGGI
;
A
#
# COMPACT_ATOMS: atom_id res chain seq x y z
N MET A 1 -18.41 -8.55 13.93
CA MET A 1 -18.47 -8.55 15.41
C MET A 1 -17.29 -7.70 15.88
N LYS A 2 -17.52 -6.45 16.33
CA LYS A 2 -16.44 -5.54 16.76
C LYS A 2 -15.63 -6.24 17.87
N THR A 3 -14.38 -6.59 17.62
CA THR A 3 -13.41 -6.76 18.72
C THR A 3 -13.36 -5.40 19.41
N ARG A 4 -13.87 -5.36 20.64
CA ARG A 4 -14.01 -4.15 21.44
C ARG A 4 -12.64 -3.49 21.53
N ALA A 5 -12.51 -2.25 21.07
CA ALA A 5 -11.32 -1.46 21.31
C ALA A 5 -10.94 -1.50 22.80
N LEU A 6 -9.64 -1.61 23.09
CA LEU A 6 -9.18 -1.70 24.47
C LEU A 6 -9.37 -0.37 25.20
N LEU A 7 -9.18 0.74 24.48
CA LEU A 7 -9.43 2.10 24.95
C LEU A 7 -10.08 2.90 23.81
N PRO A 8 -11.38 3.22 23.90
CA PRO A 8 -12.06 3.97 22.85
C PRO A 8 -11.82 5.49 22.94
N ASN A 9 -11.86 6.19 21.80
CA ASN A 9 -11.83 7.65 21.67
C ASN A 9 -10.73 8.34 22.51
N VAL A 10 -9.48 7.95 22.30
CA VAL A 10 -8.36 8.43 23.11
C VAL A 10 -7.92 9.84 22.70
N LEU A 11 -7.33 10.57 23.65
CA LEU A 11 -6.73 11.89 23.45
C LEU A 11 -7.68 12.94 22.82
N GLY A 12 -8.99 12.81 23.04
CA GLY A 12 -9.99 13.72 22.47
C GLY A 12 -10.23 13.53 20.97
N THR A 13 -9.74 12.41 20.40
CA THR A 13 -10.00 12.01 19.02
C THR A 13 -11.14 10.99 18.95
N THR A 14 -11.59 10.69 17.74
CA THR A 14 -12.48 9.55 17.45
C THR A 14 -11.73 8.23 17.26
N HIS A 15 -10.42 8.19 17.56
CA HIS A 15 -9.60 7.02 17.34
C HIS A 15 -9.46 6.18 18.61
N ASP A 16 -9.46 4.87 18.39
CA ASP A 16 -9.34 3.87 19.42
C ASP A 16 -7.91 3.31 19.49
N ILE A 17 -7.48 2.89 20.68
CA ILE A 17 -6.27 2.08 20.82
C ILE A 17 -6.66 0.59 20.66
N PRO A 18 -6.10 -0.12 19.67
CA PRO A 18 -6.35 -1.55 19.48
C PRO A 18 -5.92 -2.37 20.70
N SER A 19 -6.42 -3.61 20.80
CA SER A 19 -5.90 -4.54 21.81
C SER A 19 -4.45 -4.91 21.51
N ARG A 20 -3.71 -5.36 22.53
CA ARG A 20 -2.34 -5.88 22.32
C ARG A 20 -2.30 -7.05 21.34
N GLU A 21 -3.36 -7.87 21.31
CA GLU A 21 -3.49 -8.97 20.35
C GLU A 21 -3.66 -8.46 18.92
N ASP A 22 -4.39 -7.36 18.74
CA ASP A 22 -4.52 -6.72 17.42
C ASP A 22 -3.20 -6.15 16.92
N CYS A 23 -2.32 -5.65 17.81
CA CYS A 23 -0.99 -5.19 17.43
C CYS A 23 -0.18 -6.30 16.72
N LEU A 24 -0.31 -7.55 17.18
CA LEU A 24 0.39 -8.68 16.60
C LEU A 24 -0.10 -9.03 15.19
N LYS A 25 -1.32 -8.63 14.80
CA LYS A 25 -1.81 -8.88 13.44
C LYS A 25 -0.95 -8.18 12.39
N CYS A 26 -0.40 -7.01 12.71
CA CYS A 26 0.53 -6.27 11.86
C CYS A 26 1.99 -6.60 12.15
N HIS A 27 2.38 -6.73 13.43
CA HIS A 27 3.79 -6.95 13.78
C HIS A 27 4.28 -8.39 13.58
N ALA A 28 3.41 -9.40 13.57
CA ALA A 28 3.81 -10.78 13.29
C ALA A 28 3.85 -11.10 11.78
N SER A 29 3.25 -10.23 10.96
CA SER A 29 3.16 -10.36 9.50
C SER A 29 4.07 -9.38 8.76
N ALA A 30 4.67 -8.43 9.48
CA ALA A 30 5.50 -7.37 8.93
C ALA A 30 6.56 -7.94 7.97
N SER A 31 6.72 -7.25 6.84
CA SER A 31 7.60 -7.62 5.74
C SER A 31 9.07 -7.43 6.13
N ARG A 32 9.94 -7.05 5.19
CA ARG A 32 11.39 -6.90 5.45
C ARG A 32 11.71 -5.90 6.58
N ASP A 33 10.80 -4.98 6.87
CA ASP A 33 10.95 -3.94 7.89
C ASP A 33 10.21 -4.31 9.19
N VAL A 34 10.96 -4.35 10.31
CA VAL A 34 10.42 -4.68 11.64
C VAL A 34 9.59 -3.52 12.23
N VAL A 35 9.94 -2.29 11.86
CA VAL A 35 9.22 -1.07 12.25
C VAL A 35 8.16 -0.79 11.20
N LEU A 36 6.88 -0.77 11.61
CA LEU A 36 5.77 -0.49 10.69
C LEU A 36 5.71 0.98 10.21
N GLY A 37 6.58 1.85 10.75
CA GLY A 37 6.45 3.30 10.65
C GLY A 37 7.26 4.00 9.55
N PHE A 38 8.34 3.39 9.04
CA PHE A 38 9.10 3.97 7.94
C PHE A 38 9.89 2.91 7.17
N SER A 39 10.01 3.10 5.85
CA SER A 39 10.92 2.37 4.97
C SER A 39 11.77 3.36 4.16
N ALA A 40 12.77 2.87 3.44
CA ALA A 40 13.59 3.72 2.56
C ALA A 40 12.72 4.51 1.56
N ILE A 41 11.64 3.91 1.03
CA ILE A 41 10.70 4.58 0.13
C ILE A 41 10.00 5.76 0.81
N GLN A 42 9.54 5.59 2.05
CA GLN A 42 8.85 6.66 2.79
C GLN A 42 9.77 7.80 3.23
N LEU A 43 11.08 7.55 3.26
CA LEU A 43 12.14 8.54 3.52
C LEU A 43 12.78 9.10 2.24
N GLY A 44 12.34 8.63 1.06
CA GLY A 44 12.94 8.93 -0.24
C GLY A 44 12.62 10.31 -0.80
N GLU A 45 11.89 11.14 -0.06
CA GLU A 45 11.51 12.50 -0.48
C GLU A 45 12.54 13.53 -0.01
N ALA A 46 13.02 14.37 -0.93
CA ALA A 46 14.10 15.32 -0.67
C ALA A 46 13.71 16.50 0.23
N ASN A 47 12.42 16.73 0.45
CA ASN A 47 11.88 17.84 1.23
C ASN A 47 11.50 17.47 2.67
N LEU A 48 11.90 16.29 3.14
CA LEU A 48 11.67 15.87 4.52
C LEU A 48 12.62 16.60 5.48
N PRO A 49 12.21 16.84 6.74
CA PRO A 49 13.10 17.35 7.78
C PRO A 49 14.30 16.44 8.11
N LEU A 50 14.19 15.16 7.75
CA LEU A 50 15.24 14.15 7.83
C LEU A 50 15.16 13.29 6.56
N THR A 51 16.17 13.37 5.71
CA THR A 51 16.24 12.66 4.43
C THR A 51 17.15 11.43 4.52
N LEU A 52 17.11 10.56 3.49
CA LEU A 52 18.09 9.47 3.36
C LEU A 52 19.53 9.99 3.24
N ASP A 53 19.75 11.14 2.61
CA ASP A 53 21.09 11.72 2.48
C ASP A 53 21.61 12.20 3.84
N ASP A 54 20.75 12.76 4.70
CA ASP A 54 21.10 13.15 6.07
C ASP A 54 21.51 11.93 6.90
N LEU A 55 20.72 10.84 6.80
CA LEU A 55 21.02 9.57 7.48
C LEU A 55 22.34 8.96 6.97
N ALA A 56 22.65 9.12 5.68
CA ALA A 56 23.90 8.63 5.08
C ALA A 56 25.09 9.43 5.61
N ALA A 57 24.98 10.76 5.62
CA ALA A 57 26.00 11.66 6.13
C ALA A 57 26.28 11.43 7.63
N ALA A 58 25.26 11.09 8.40
CA ALA A 58 25.37 10.75 9.82
C ALA A 58 25.92 9.33 10.08
N SER A 59 26.12 8.50 9.05
CA SER A 59 26.50 7.09 9.18
C SER A 59 25.49 6.24 9.99
N GLU A 60 24.21 6.59 9.92
CA GLU A 60 23.10 5.89 10.62
C GLU A 60 22.51 4.74 9.77
N MET A 61 23.11 4.44 8.61
CA MET A 61 22.70 3.37 7.71
C MET A 61 23.80 2.33 7.54
N SER A 62 23.46 1.06 7.75
CA SER A 62 24.35 -0.07 7.47
C SER A 62 24.62 -0.27 5.97
N GLN A 63 23.66 0.14 5.14
CA GLN A 63 23.76 0.19 3.67
C GLN A 63 23.08 1.48 3.20
N PRO A 64 23.85 2.47 2.68
CA PRO A 64 23.27 3.71 2.20
C PRO A 64 22.31 3.47 1.02
N VAL A 65 21.16 4.13 1.06
CA VAL A 65 20.20 4.19 -0.05
C VAL A 65 20.13 5.62 -0.55
N SER A 66 20.31 5.84 -1.85
CA SER A 66 20.17 7.18 -2.44
C SER A 66 18.70 7.56 -2.61
N LEU A 67 18.39 8.86 -2.56
CA LEU A 67 17.05 9.38 -2.88
C LEU A 67 16.55 8.90 -4.25
N SER A 68 17.44 8.85 -5.25
CA SER A 68 17.10 8.35 -6.59
C SER A 68 16.69 6.88 -6.60
N SER A 69 17.30 6.04 -5.74
CA SER A 69 16.96 4.62 -5.61
C SER A 69 15.66 4.43 -4.84
N ALA A 70 15.34 5.33 -3.92
CA ALA A 70 14.08 5.31 -3.18
C ALA A 70 12.89 5.96 -3.92
N ALA A 71 13.13 6.58 -5.08
CA ALA A 71 12.10 7.28 -5.83
C ALA A 71 11.03 6.31 -6.35
N VAL A 72 9.76 6.65 -6.14
CA VAL A 72 8.64 5.91 -6.72
C VAL A 72 8.51 6.26 -8.21
N PRO A 73 8.49 5.28 -9.13
CA PRO A 73 8.37 5.58 -10.56
C PRO A 73 6.96 6.03 -10.96
N GLY A 74 6.85 6.63 -12.14
CA GLY A 74 5.58 6.99 -12.76
C GLY A 74 5.17 8.46 -12.62
N THR A 75 3.97 8.77 -13.09
CA THR A 75 3.33 10.10 -12.98
C THR A 75 2.96 10.44 -11.53
N THR A 76 2.62 11.69 -11.25
CA THR A 76 2.13 12.09 -9.90
C THR A 76 0.93 11.25 -9.45
N VAL A 77 0.00 10.92 -10.36
CA VAL A 77 -1.17 10.09 -10.03
C VAL A 77 -0.73 8.67 -9.62
N GLN A 78 0.20 8.08 -10.38
CA GLN A 78 0.75 6.75 -10.09
C GLN A 78 1.53 6.74 -8.78
N ARG A 79 2.43 7.70 -8.56
CA ARG A 79 3.22 7.80 -7.32
C ARG A 79 2.34 7.99 -6.10
N ASN A 80 1.30 8.83 -6.18
CA ASN A 80 0.36 9.02 -5.08
C ASN A 80 -0.37 7.72 -4.73
N ALA A 81 -0.87 6.98 -5.72
CA ALA A 81 -1.55 5.72 -5.48
C ALA A 81 -0.61 4.63 -4.96
N LEU A 82 0.55 4.45 -5.59
CA LEU A 82 1.55 3.46 -5.19
C LEU A 82 2.09 3.74 -3.79
N GLY A 83 2.42 5.00 -3.49
CA GLY A 83 2.87 5.41 -2.15
C GLY A 83 1.78 5.22 -1.10
N TYR A 84 0.52 5.50 -1.44
CA TYR A 84 -0.62 5.25 -0.54
C TYR A 84 -0.80 3.77 -0.22
N LEU A 85 -0.77 2.90 -1.24
CA LEU A 85 -0.90 1.45 -1.07
C LEU A 85 0.29 0.88 -0.30
N HIS A 86 1.51 1.35 -0.56
CA HIS A 86 2.69 0.98 0.21
C HIS A 86 2.51 1.33 1.68
N ALA A 87 2.15 2.58 1.99
CA ALA A 87 2.05 3.07 3.36
C ALA A 87 0.89 2.44 4.16
N ASN A 88 -0.20 2.02 3.52
CA ASN A 88 -1.41 1.59 4.22
C ASN A 88 -1.77 0.11 4.03
N CYS A 89 -1.14 -0.60 3.09
CA CYS A 89 -1.48 -1.98 2.76
C CYS A 89 -0.28 -2.92 2.82
N ALA A 90 0.94 -2.45 2.52
CA ALA A 90 2.11 -3.33 2.38
C ALA A 90 2.47 -4.10 3.66
N HIS A 91 2.06 -3.64 4.85
CA HIS A 91 2.32 -4.37 6.10
C HIS A 91 1.72 -5.78 6.09
N CYS A 92 0.56 -5.96 5.47
CA CYS A 92 -0.09 -7.28 5.30
C CYS A 92 0.01 -7.80 3.86
N HIS A 93 0.06 -6.89 2.90
CA HIS A 93 0.12 -7.14 1.47
C HIS A 93 1.52 -6.85 0.95
N GLY A 94 2.57 -7.36 1.58
CA GLY A 94 3.96 -7.07 1.20
C GLY A 94 4.90 -8.24 1.52
N GLY A 95 6.18 -8.08 1.21
CA GLY A 95 7.21 -9.07 1.48
C GLY A 95 7.11 -10.33 0.61
N SER A 96 7.71 -11.41 1.10
CA SER A 96 7.80 -12.70 0.40
C SER A 96 6.54 -13.56 0.51
N ALA A 97 5.64 -13.25 1.45
CA ALA A 97 4.40 -13.98 1.69
C ALA A 97 3.19 -13.02 1.80
N PRO A 98 2.91 -12.22 0.75
CA PRO A 98 1.84 -11.23 0.77
C PRO A 98 0.48 -11.91 0.92
N GLN A 99 -0.39 -11.37 1.79
CA GLN A 99 -1.73 -11.93 1.98
C GLN A 99 -2.49 -12.02 0.65
N VAL A 100 -3.15 -13.16 0.46
CA VAL A 100 -3.89 -13.54 -0.75
C VAL A 100 -3.08 -13.43 -2.06
N GLY A 101 -1.75 -13.33 -2.00
CA GLY A 101 -0.89 -13.14 -3.17
C GLY A 101 -1.00 -11.75 -3.79
N LEU A 102 -1.48 -10.75 -3.04
CA LEU A 102 -1.54 -9.35 -3.46
C LEU A 102 -0.43 -8.58 -2.77
N ASN A 103 0.56 -8.12 -3.54
CA ASN A 103 1.73 -7.40 -3.04
C ASN A 103 1.66 -5.93 -3.48
N MET A 104 1.68 -5.03 -2.51
CA MET A 104 1.59 -3.58 -2.61
C MET A 104 2.82 -2.89 -2.02
N GLU A 105 3.84 -3.65 -1.64
CA GLU A 105 5.12 -3.13 -1.16
C GLU A 105 5.93 -2.55 -2.32
N LEU A 106 6.37 -1.31 -2.16
CA LEU A 106 7.41 -0.70 -2.98
C LEU A 106 8.78 -1.06 -2.42
N VAL A 107 9.71 -1.35 -3.34
CA VAL A 107 11.12 -1.63 -3.03
C VAL A 107 12.01 -0.59 -3.71
N THR A 108 13.22 -0.40 -3.22
CA THR A 108 14.19 0.53 -3.82
C THR A 108 14.68 -0.01 -5.17
N GLY A 109 15.11 0.88 -6.06
CA GLY A 109 15.70 0.54 -7.36
C GLY A 109 14.68 0.27 -8.47
N LEU A 110 13.41 0.61 -8.27
CA LEU A 110 12.38 0.49 -9.29
C LEU A 110 12.59 1.52 -10.40
N SER A 111 12.48 1.10 -11.66
CA SER A 111 12.74 1.95 -12.82
C SER A 111 11.46 2.36 -13.54
N ALA A 112 10.44 1.50 -13.51
CA ALA A 112 9.13 1.71 -14.11
C ALA A 112 8.00 1.28 -13.17
N VAL A 113 6.79 1.79 -13.41
CA VAL A 113 5.60 1.38 -12.64
C VAL A 113 5.29 -0.10 -12.80
N CYS A 114 5.63 -0.68 -13.95
CA CYS A 114 5.40 -2.10 -14.25
C CYS A 114 6.31 -3.02 -13.42
N ASP A 115 7.46 -2.51 -12.95
CA ASP A 115 8.35 -3.24 -12.05
C ASP A 115 7.78 -3.34 -10.62
N THR A 116 6.76 -2.54 -10.30
CA THR A 116 6.20 -2.49 -8.95
C THR A 116 5.40 -3.76 -8.67
N ASN A 117 5.51 -4.26 -7.44
CA ASN A 117 4.74 -5.41 -7.00
C ASN A 117 3.22 -5.22 -7.18
N THR A 118 2.74 -3.98 -7.02
CA THR A 118 1.32 -3.63 -7.25
C THR A 118 0.91 -3.92 -8.69
N TYR A 119 1.70 -3.49 -9.69
CA TYR A 119 1.37 -3.75 -11.09
C TYR A 119 1.47 -5.25 -11.40
N LEU A 120 2.51 -5.91 -10.92
CA LEU A 120 2.72 -7.34 -11.15
C LEU A 120 1.61 -8.21 -10.52
N THR A 121 1.09 -7.85 -9.35
CA THR A 121 0.16 -8.73 -8.61
C THR A 121 -1.29 -8.26 -8.60
N ALA A 122 -1.56 -6.96 -8.63
CA ALA A 122 -2.92 -6.43 -8.65
C ALA A 122 -3.48 -6.32 -10.07
N LEU A 123 -2.63 -5.94 -11.03
CA LEU A 123 -2.97 -5.76 -12.44
C LEU A 123 -2.51 -6.94 -13.31
N MET A 124 -1.71 -7.87 -12.75
CA MET A 124 -1.11 -9.00 -13.46
C MET A 124 -0.22 -8.56 -14.63
N ALA A 125 0.38 -7.37 -14.57
CA ALA A 125 1.14 -6.78 -15.68
C ALA A 125 2.21 -7.74 -16.21
N ASP A 126 2.30 -7.89 -17.54
CA ASP A 126 3.35 -8.62 -18.23
C ASP A 126 4.18 -7.68 -19.11
N ASP A 127 5.48 -7.58 -18.83
CA ASP A 127 6.41 -6.73 -19.61
C ASP A 127 7.02 -7.48 -20.80
N THR A 128 6.24 -8.33 -21.46
CA THR A 128 6.77 -9.11 -22.59
C THR A 128 7.07 -8.26 -23.83
N SER A 129 6.69 -6.97 -23.84
CA SER A 129 6.80 -6.07 -25.00
C SER A 129 7.35 -4.67 -24.73
N GLY A 130 7.83 -4.35 -23.52
CA GLY A 130 8.27 -3.00 -23.16
C GLY A 130 7.14 -1.96 -23.09
N SER A 131 5.90 -2.40 -23.28
CA SER A 131 4.68 -1.66 -22.96
C SER A 131 4.07 -2.33 -21.74
N CYS A 132 3.65 -1.54 -20.75
CA CYS A 132 2.92 -2.03 -19.59
C CYS A 132 1.59 -2.63 -20.05
N VAL A 133 1.61 -3.89 -20.50
CA VAL A 133 0.38 -4.59 -20.86
C VAL A 133 -0.16 -5.11 -19.54
N THR A 134 -1.21 -4.47 -19.04
CA THR A 134 -2.01 -5.05 -17.97
C THR A 134 -2.94 -6.05 -18.64
N PRO A 135 -2.81 -7.37 -18.39
CA PRO A 135 -3.72 -8.34 -18.96
C PRO A 135 -5.14 -7.95 -18.55
N GLY A 136 -5.98 -7.71 -19.55
CA GLY A 136 -7.42 -7.68 -19.35
C GLY A 136 -7.93 -9.09 -18.98
N ALA A 137 -7.63 -9.56 -17.76
CA ALA A 137 -8.01 -10.86 -17.16
C ALA A 137 -7.34 -12.13 -17.79
N PRO A 138 -7.38 -13.33 -17.14
CA PRO A 138 -8.12 -13.72 -15.92
C PRO A 138 -7.39 -14.64 -14.90
N ALA A 139 -7.87 -14.70 -13.64
CA ALA A 139 -8.02 -15.95 -12.85
C ALA A 139 -8.73 -15.74 -11.49
N GLY A 140 -9.88 -16.40 -11.29
CA GLY A 140 -10.27 -16.91 -9.96
C GLY A 140 -11.53 -16.36 -9.28
N TRP A 141 -12.11 -15.25 -9.71
CA TRP A 141 -13.31 -14.69 -9.08
C TRP A 141 -14.46 -14.56 -10.07
N VAL A 142 -15.18 -15.66 -10.29
CA VAL A 142 -16.40 -15.66 -11.11
C VAL A 142 -17.46 -14.86 -10.37
N GLY A 143 -17.86 -13.71 -10.93
CA GLY A 143 -18.91 -12.85 -10.39
C GLY A 143 -18.49 -11.81 -9.33
N ALA A 144 -17.19 -11.66 -9.05
CA ALA A 144 -16.66 -10.65 -8.12
C ALA A 144 -15.60 -9.76 -8.78
N ALA A 145 -15.54 -8.50 -8.35
CA ALA A 145 -14.60 -7.47 -8.78
C ALA A 145 -13.16 -7.98 -9.01
N LYS A 146 -12.44 -7.51 -10.04
CA LYS A 146 -10.98 -7.74 -10.17
C LYS A 146 -10.27 -7.13 -8.96
N ARG A 147 -9.03 -7.55 -8.67
CA ARG A 147 -8.21 -6.86 -7.64
C ARG A 147 -8.17 -5.36 -7.92
N VAL A 148 -7.77 -5.03 -9.16
CA VAL A 148 -7.93 -3.70 -9.77
C VAL A 148 -8.45 -3.91 -11.19
N GLU A 149 -9.53 -3.20 -11.55
CA GLU A 149 -10.08 -3.12 -12.90
C GLU A 149 -9.77 -1.73 -13.48
N PRO A 150 -8.84 -1.62 -14.45
CA PRO A 150 -8.56 -0.35 -15.11
C PRO A 150 -9.82 0.30 -15.68
N GLY A 151 -10.02 1.58 -15.38
CA GLY A 151 -11.17 2.36 -15.83
C GLY A 151 -12.45 2.17 -15.00
N PHE A 152 -12.51 1.22 -14.05
CA PHE A 152 -13.73 0.92 -13.30
C PHE A 152 -13.47 0.63 -11.81
N HIS A 153 -13.35 1.68 -11.01
CA HIS A 153 -13.11 1.56 -9.56
C HIS A 153 -14.22 0.78 -8.81
N LEU A 154 -15.49 0.87 -9.24
CA LEU A 154 -16.58 0.08 -8.64
C LEU A 154 -16.52 -1.41 -8.99
N MET A 155 -15.68 -1.82 -9.94
CA MET A 155 -15.37 -3.22 -10.27
C MET A 155 -14.00 -3.63 -9.72
N SER A 156 -13.40 -2.82 -8.85
CA SER A 156 -12.09 -3.05 -8.23
C SER A 156 -12.23 -3.38 -6.75
N ALA A 157 -11.87 -4.61 -6.36
CA ALA A 157 -11.97 -5.10 -4.99
C ALA A 157 -11.15 -4.24 -4.01
N VAL A 158 -9.97 -3.76 -4.41
CA VAL A 158 -9.16 -2.85 -3.57
C VAL A 158 -9.96 -1.61 -3.17
N TYR A 159 -10.57 -0.92 -4.14
CA TYR A 159 -11.35 0.28 -3.88
C TYR A 159 -12.58 0.00 -3.01
N LEU A 160 -13.35 -1.05 -3.34
CA LEU A 160 -14.55 -1.41 -2.60
C LEU A 160 -14.25 -1.76 -1.12
N ARG A 161 -13.14 -2.45 -0.87
CA ARG A 161 -12.73 -2.86 0.48
C ARG A 161 -12.17 -1.71 1.30
N MET A 162 -11.44 -0.77 0.67
CA MET A 162 -11.02 0.48 1.31
C MET A 162 -12.22 1.30 1.81
N ALA A 163 -13.34 1.28 1.09
CA ALA A 163 -14.56 2.01 1.45
C ALA A 163 -15.45 1.27 2.47
N ALA A 164 -15.30 -0.05 2.60
CA ALA A 164 -16.15 -0.86 3.48
C ALA A 164 -15.84 -0.61 4.96
N ARG A 165 -16.87 -0.54 5.81
CA ARG A 165 -16.73 -0.47 7.27
C ARG A 165 -17.70 -1.40 7.97
N GLY A 166 -17.28 -1.98 9.09
CA GLY A 166 -18.10 -2.79 9.99
C GLY A 166 -18.41 -4.22 9.52
N ASN A 167 -17.84 -4.68 8.40
CA ASN A 167 -18.07 -6.01 7.83
C ASN A 167 -16.75 -6.73 7.50
N ALA A 168 -16.83 -7.95 6.98
CA ALA A 168 -15.65 -8.78 6.66
C ALA A 168 -14.84 -8.27 5.45
N ASP A 169 -15.42 -7.39 4.63
CA ASP A 169 -14.77 -6.82 3.46
C ASP A 169 -13.91 -5.59 3.83
N GLN A 170 -14.13 -4.99 4.99
CA GLN A 170 -13.38 -3.84 5.49
C GLN A 170 -11.86 -4.07 5.41
N MET A 171 -11.18 -3.12 4.79
CA MET A 171 -9.73 -2.98 4.82
C MET A 171 -9.35 -1.53 5.18
N PRO A 172 -8.35 -1.32 6.07
CA PRO A 172 -7.69 -2.31 6.93
C PRO A 172 -8.66 -3.01 7.91
N PRO A 173 -8.44 -4.30 8.24
CA PRO A 173 -9.40 -5.09 9.02
C PRO A 173 -9.43 -4.75 10.51
N VAL A 174 -8.45 -3.97 10.98
CA VAL A 174 -8.31 -3.52 12.37
C VAL A 174 -7.83 -2.08 12.40
N GLY A 175 -8.10 -1.37 13.50
CA GLY A 175 -7.59 -0.02 13.73
C GLY A 175 -8.16 1.07 12.81
N THR A 176 -9.23 0.78 12.05
CA THR A 176 -9.91 1.78 11.22
C THR A 176 -11.41 1.76 11.45
N GLU A 177 -11.98 2.95 11.63
CA GLU A 177 -13.44 3.15 11.81
C GLU A 177 -14.04 3.98 10.67
N ASP A 178 -13.29 4.96 10.17
CA ASP A 178 -13.72 5.87 9.11
C ASP A 178 -12.99 5.58 7.79
N PRO A 179 -13.66 5.64 6.63
CA PRO A 179 -13.01 5.67 5.33
C PRO A 179 -12.09 6.87 5.17
N ASP A 180 -10.88 6.65 4.67
CA ASP A 180 -10.00 7.73 4.25
C ASP A 180 -10.45 8.24 2.87
N ALA A 181 -11.16 9.37 2.88
CA ALA A 181 -11.70 9.98 1.67
C ALA A 181 -10.61 10.43 0.68
N LEU A 182 -9.46 10.88 1.18
CA LEU A 182 -8.35 11.31 0.33
C LEU A 182 -7.66 10.11 -0.31
N GLY A 183 -7.44 9.06 0.47
CA GLY A 183 -6.96 7.77 -0.02
C GLY A 183 -7.86 7.17 -1.09
N LEU A 184 -9.17 7.11 -0.85
CA LEU A 184 -10.15 6.67 -1.84
C LEU A 184 -10.09 7.51 -3.11
N SER A 185 -10.03 8.85 -3.00
CA SER A 185 -9.91 9.72 -4.16
C SER A 185 -8.62 9.49 -4.95
N ALA A 186 -7.49 9.26 -4.28
CA ALA A 186 -6.21 8.98 -4.93
C ALA A 186 -6.25 7.66 -5.71
N ILE A 187 -6.80 6.60 -5.09
CA ILE A 187 -6.94 5.28 -5.73
C ILE A 187 -7.97 5.32 -6.85
N GLN A 188 -9.08 6.05 -6.71
CA GLN A 188 -10.04 6.24 -7.79
C GLN A 188 -9.39 6.94 -8.98
N ALA A 189 -8.65 8.03 -8.77
CA ALA A 189 -7.98 8.76 -9.84
C ALA A 189 -6.99 7.88 -10.60
N TRP A 190 -6.22 7.06 -9.87
CA TRP A 190 -5.32 6.09 -10.48
C TRP A 190 -6.08 5.03 -11.28
N ILE A 191 -7.12 4.41 -10.73
CA ILE A 191 -7.88 3.38 -11.44
C ILE A 191 -8.56 3.93 -12.69
N MET A 192 -9.12 5.14 -12.62
CA MET A 192 -9.96 5.71 -13.70
C MET A 192 -9.17 6.24 -14.90
N GLY A 193 -7.85 6.41 -14.79
CA GLY A 193 -7.05 6.94 -15.91
C GLY A 193 -5.57 7.14 -15.63
N GLY A 194 -5.05 6.57 -14.55
CA GLY A 194 -3.64 6.66 -14.16
C GLY A 194 -2.91 5.32 -14.12
N ILE A 195 -3.54 4.21 -14.52
CA ILE A 195 -2.87 2.92 -14.70
C ILE A 195 -2.00 2.96 -15.96
#